data_AF-A0AAN6WHQ3-F1
#
_entry.id   AF-A0AAN6WHQ3-F1
#
_cell.length_a   1.000
_cell.length_b   1.000
_cell.length_c   1.000
_cell.angle_alpha   90.00
_cell.angle_beta   90.00
_cell.angle_gamma   90.00
#
_symmetry.space_group_name_H-M   'P 1'
#
loop_
_entity.id
_entity.type
_entity.pdbx_description
1 polymer ?
#
loop_
_entity_poly.entity_id
_entity_poly.type
_entity_poly.pdbx_seq_one_letter_code
_entity_poly.pdbx_strand_id
1 'polypeptide(L)'
;MTKVSDAVTADGSTGWFKIFQDGWRKNTAGGSGDDDFWGTKDLNTCCGKMDVKIPADLPSGDYLLRAEAIALHAAGGAGGAQLYMTCYQLTVTGSGNASPPTVSFPGAYKSSDAGIQVNIHSAMSNYVVPGPAVYAGGTTKTAGSACTGCENTCKVGSSPTGVITAPAPTSSAPSGGNPGNGSPSCSVQKYGQCGGNGYTGCTTCASGSTCVAVSPPYYSQCQ
;
A
#
# COMPACT_ATOMS: atom_id res chain seq x y z
N MET A 1 7.61 2.93 6.16
CA MET A 1 7.43 2.49 7.56
C MET A 1 7.08 3.70 8.40
N THR A 2 6.46 3.46 9.55
CA THR A 2 6.25 4.48 10.59
C THR A 2 6.52 3.85 11.96
N LYS A 3 7.19 4.58 12.86
CA LYS A 3 7.42 4.13 14.24
C LYS A 3 6.17 4.43 15.07
N VAL A 4 5.76 3.49 15.90
CA VAL A 4 4.55 3.58 16.73
C VAL A 4 4.85 3.12 18.15
N SER A 5 3.98 3.50 19.09
CA SER A 5 4.08 3.02 20.48
C SER A 5 3.70 1.56 20.63
N ASP A 6 2.78 1.08 19.79
CA ASP A 6 2.26 -0.29 19.77
C ASP A 6 1.75 -0.60 18.36
N ALA A 7 2.33 -1.61 17.71
CA ALA A 7 1.95 -1.99 16.34
C ALA A 7 0.53 -2.60 16.25
N VAL A 8 0.00 -3.15 17.34
CA VAL A 8 -1.33 -3.78 17.37
C VAL A 8 -2.44 -2.73 17.33
N THR A 9 -2.24 -1.60 18.02
CA THR A 9 -3.28 -0.56 18.20
C THR A 9 -3.08 0.66 17.32
N ALA A 10 -1.94 0.80 16.65
CA ALA A 10 -1.67 1.93 15.77
C ALA A 10 -2.60 1.96 14.54
N ASP A 11 -3.11 3.16 14.23
CA ASP A 11 -4.02 3.43 13.11
C ASP A 11 -3.32 3.91 11.83
N GLY A 12 -2.00 4.10 11.89
CA GLY A 12 -1.20 4.60 10.77
C GLY A 12 -1.26 6.11 10.55
N SER A 13 -1.78 6.89 11.50
CA SER A 13 -1.80 8.36 11.45
C SER A 13 -0.45 9.01 11.76
N THR A 14 0.54 8.23 12.19
CA THR A 14 1.91 8.69 12.46
C THR A 14 2.71 8.92 11.16
N GLY A 15 3.82 9.65 11.27
CA GLY A 15 4.64 10.02 10.12
C GLY A 15 5.33 8.84 9.43
N TRP A 16 5.12 8.71 8.12
CA TRP A 16 5.68 7.65 7.28
C TRP A 16 6.98 8.07 6.60
N PHE A 17 7.98 7.20 6.59
CA PHE A 17 9.21 7.35 5.80
C PHE A 17 9.38 6.16 4.84
N LYS A 18 9.98 6.41 3.67
CA LYS A 18 10.15 5.40 2.62
C LYS A 18 11.47 4.68 2.80
N ILE A 19 11.44 3.35 2.97
CA ILE A 19 12.65 2.51 3.16
C ILE A 19 13.09 1.80 1.89
N PHE A 20 12.20 1.70 0.91
CA PHE A 20 12.43 0.92 -0.29
C PHE A 20 11.64 1.53 -1.45
N GLN A 21 12.20 1.48 -2.64
CA GLN A 21 11.43 1.61 -3.88
C GLN A 21 12.06 0.80 -5.00
N ASP A 22 11.21 0.36 -5.91
CA ASP A 22 11.58 -0.18 -7.21
C ASP A 22 10.71 0.50 -8.27
N GLY A 23 11.33 1.34 -9.09
CA GLY A 23 10.64 2.32 -9.94
C GLY A 23 10.56 1.87 -11.39
N TRP A 24 11.29 2.61 -12.23
CA TRP A 24 11.33 2.43 -13.67
C TRP A 24 12.76 2.55 -14.17
N ARG A 25 13.07 1.83 -15.24
CA ARG A 25 14.32 1.97 -16.00
C ARG A 25 14.01 1.81 -17.47
N LYS A 26 14.51 2.74 -18.29
CA LYS A 26 14.41 2.65 -19.75
C LYS A 26 14.95 1.31 -20.26
N ASN A 27 14.17 0.64 -21.09
CA ASN A 27 14.59 -0.44 -21.95
C ASN A 27 14.97 0.17 -23.31
N THR A 28 16.26 0.19 -23.64
CA THR A 28 16.74 0.79 -24.89
C THR A 28 16.26 0.05 -26.15
N ALA A 29 15.76 -1.18 -26.01
CA ALA A 29 15.16 -1.94 -27.11
C ALA A 29 13.64 -1.69 -27.25
N GLY A 30 13.01 -0.99 -26.29
CA GLY A 30 11.58 -0.71 -26.27
C GLY A 30 11.20 0.55 -27.05
N GLY A 31 9.95 0.61 -27.53
CA GLY A 31 9.37 1.75 -28.23
C GLY A 31 8.53 2.68 -27.34
N SER A 32 8.00 2.17 -26.23
CA SER A 32 7.21 2.95 -25.26
C SER A 32 7.55 2.60 -23.80
N GLY A 33 6.96 3.35 -22.87
CA GLY A 33 7.01 3.03 -21.44
C GLY A 33 6.44 1.65 -21.09
N ASP A 34 5.52 1.11 -21.90
CA ASP A 34 5.01 -0.26 -21.72
C ASP A 34 6.12 -1.30 -21.89
N ASP A 35 7.14 -1.03 -22.71
CA ASP A 35 8.26 -1.95 -22.98
C ASP A 35 9.39 -1.83 -21.95
N ASP A 36 9.38 -0.77 -21.15
CA ASP A 36 10.42 -0.48 -20.18
C ASP A 36 10.38 -1.43 -18.97
N PHE A 37 11.43 -1.38 -18.16
CA PHE A 37 11.46 -2.13 -16.90
C PHE A 37 10.72 -1.36 -15.82
N TRP A 38 9.92 -2.09 -15.03
CA TRP A 38 9.11 -1.54 -13.94
C TRP A 38 9.24 -2.42 -12.70
N GLY A 39 9.19 -1.84 -11.51
CA GLY A 39 9.18 -2.63 -10.27
C GLY A 39 8.01 -3.62 -10.20
N THR A 40 6.87 -3.32 -10.84
CA THR A 40 5.75 -4.27 -10.98
C THR A 40 6.04 -5.40 -11.96
N LYS A 41 6.87 -5.17 -13.00
CA LYS A 41 7.39 -6.24 -13.85
C LYS A 41 8.38 -7.11 -13.10
N ASP A 42 9.26 -6.53 -12.29
CA ASP A 42 10.18 -7.28 -11.42
C ASP A 42 9.41 -8.13 -10.43
N LEU A 43 8.35 -7.57 -9.82
CA LEU A 43 7.45 -8.32 -8.95
C LEU A 43 6.85 -9.52 -9.68
N ASN A 44 6.37 -9.36 -10.92
CA ASN A 44 5.85 -10.47 -11.74
C ASN A 44 6.95 -11.51 -12.07
N THR A 45 8.12 -11.05 -12.52
CA THR A 45 9.28 -11.90 -12.85
C THR A 45 9.74 -12.69 -11.63
N CYS A 46 9.66 -12.11 -10.44
CA CYS A 46 10.01 -12.73 -9.17
C CYS A 46 8.81 -13.37 -8.46
N CYS A 47 7.80 -13.82 -9.22
CA CYS A 47 6.63 -14.57 -8.74
C CYS A 47 5.79 -13.88 -7.64
N GLY A 48 5.62 -12.57 -7.71
CA GLY A 48 4.89 -11.82 -6.70
C GLY A 48 5.66 -11.62 -5.40
N LYS A 49 6.97 -11.88 -5.36
CA LYS A 49 7.82 -11.63 -4.19
C LYS A 49 8.70 -10.39 -4.40
N MET A 50 8.97 -9.68 -3.31
CA MET A 50 9.92 -8.59 -3.26
C MET A 50 10.73 -8.70 -1.97
N ASP A 51 12.06 -8.69 -2.08
CA ASP A 51 12.98 -8.75 -0.95
C ASP A 51 13.25 -7.33 -0.46
N VAL A 52 12.66 -6.99 0.68
CA VAL A 52 12.78 -5.66 1.28
C VAL A 52 13.55 -5.76 2.57
N LYS A 53 14.80 -5.27 2.56
CA LYS A 53 15.64 -5.22 3.76
C LYS A 53 15.12 -4.16 4.72
N ILE A 54 14.83 -4.57 5.97
CA ILE A 54 14.63 -3.64 7.08
C ILE A 54 15.99 -3.03 7.45
N PRO A 55 16.16 -1.70 7.40
CA PRO A 55 17.46 -1.10 7.65
C PRO A 55 17.90 -1.27 9.11
N ALA A 56 19.19 -1.57 9.29
CA ALA A 56 19.76 -1.90 10.59
C ALA A 56 20.04 -0.68 11.48
N ASP A 57 20.03 0.52 10.90
CA ASP A 57 20.19 1.80 11.59
C ASP A 57 18.87 2.34 12.19
N LEU A 58 17.75 1.63 11.98
CA LEU A 58 16.50 1.94 12.65
C LEU A 58 16.59 1.68 14.17
N PRO A 59 16.03 2.57 15.00
CA PRO A 59 15.87 2.31 16.42
C PRO A 59 14.98 1.09 16.67
N SER A 60 15.28 0.32 17.71
CA SER A 60 14.36 -0.69 18.22
C SER A 60 12.99 -0.10 18.54
N GLY A 61 11.95 -0.93 18.39
CA GLY A 61 10.57 -0.62 18.73
C GLY A 61 9.57 -1.13 17.72
N ASP A 62 8.32 -0.74 17.91
CA ASP A 62 7.22 -1.14 17.05
C ASP A 62 7.06 -0.22 15.85
N TYR A 63 6.73 -0.83 14.71
CA TYR A 63 6.54 -0.16 13.44
C TYR A 63 5.35 -0.74 12.68
N LEU A 64 4.72 0.12 11.88
CA LEU A 64 3.90 -0.32 10.75
C LEU A 64 4.74 -0.25 9.47
N LEU A 65 4.68 -1.31 8.67
CA LEU A 65 5.23 -1.35 7.31
C LEU A 65 4.06 -1.32 6.32
N ARG A 66 4.03 -0.31 5.46
CA ARG A 66 3.10 -0.19 4.33
C ARG A 66 3.84 -0.58 3.05
N ALA A 67 3.51 -1.72 2.48
CA ALA A 67 3.91 -2.12 1.14
C ALA A 67 2.88 -1.62 0.13
N GLU A 68 3.33 -1.19 -1.04
CA GLU A 68 2.44 -0.65 -2.07
C GLU A 68 2.96 -0.98 -3.48
N ALA A 69 2.07 -1.46 -4.33
CA ALA A 69 2.26 -1.49 -5.77
C ALA A 69 1.34 -0.45 -6.42
N ILE A 70 1.84 0.28 -7.43
CA ILE A 70 1.06 1.27 -8.16
C ILE A 70 0.93 0.79 -9.62
N ALA A 71 -0.28 0.49 -10.05
CA ALA A 71 -0.56 0.16 -11.44
C ALA A 71 -0.88 1.43 -12.24
N LEU A 72 -0.17 1.60 -13.36
CA LEU A 72 -0.18 2.84 -14.15
C LEU A 72 -0.81 2.68 -15.54
N HIS A 73 -1.39 1.51 -15.84
CA HIS A 73 -1.95 1.19 -17.16
C HIS A 73 -3.12 2.09 -17.60
N ALA A 74 -3.72 2.84 -16.67
CA ALA A 74 -4.74 3.85 -16.98
C ALA A 74 -4.33 5.27 -16.51
N ALA A 75 -3.10 5.44 -16.03
CA ALA A 75 -2.64 6.66 -15.36
C ALA A 75 -2.45 7.88 -16.28
N GLY A 76 -2.64 7.73 -17.60
CA GLY A 76 -2.63 8.87 -18.53
C GLY A 76 -3.79 9.85 -18.26
N GLY A 77 -4.91 9.33 -17.76
CA GLY A 77 -6.05 10.12 -17.31
C GLY A 77 -5.95 10.53 -15.84
N ALA A 78 -6.54 11.67 -15.49
CA ALA A 78 -6.65 12.08 -14.09
C ALA A 78 -7.41 11.01 -13.27
N GLY A 79 -6.82 10.60 -12.14
CA GLY A 79 -7.39 9.55 -11.28
C GLY A 79 -7.24 8.13 -11.81
N GLY A 80 -6.46 7.91 -12.87
CA GLY A 80 -6.30 6.59 -13.49
C GLY A 80 -5.28 5.65 -12.82
N ALA A 81 -4.39 6.16 -11.96
CA ALA A 81 -3.48 5.31 -11.20
C ALA A 81 -4.22 4.50 -10.14
N GLN A 82 -3.84 3.23 -9.98
CA GLN A 82 -4.45 2.31 -9.03
C GLN A 82 -3.40 1.89 -8.01
N LEU A 83 -3.67 2.16 -6.73
CA LEU A 83 -2.72 1.94 -5.65
C LEU A 83 -3.17 0.71 -4.84
N TYR A 84 -2.28 -0.26 -4.70
CA TYR A 84 -2.52 -1.54 -4.00
C TYR A 84 -1.65 -1.61 -2.76
N MET A 85 -2.24 -1.31 -1.61
CA MET A 85 -1.52 -1.23 -0.34
C MET A 85 -1.77 -2.47 0.51
N THR A 86 -0.75 -2.87 1.26
CA THR A 86 -0.87 -3.84 2.35
C THR A 86 -0.02 -3.38 3.53
N CYS A 87 -0.54 -3.52 4.75
CA CYS A 87 0.17 -3.12 5.97
C CYS A 87 0.55 -4.34 6.81
N TYR A 88 1.71 -4.25 7.47
CA TYR A 88 2.26 -5.26 8.36
C TYR A 88 2.67 -4.61 9.68
N GLN A 89 2.51 -5.36 10.76
CA GLN A 89 2.96 -4.99 12.11
C GLN A 89 4.32 -5.63 12.34
N LEU A 90 5.31 -4.84 12.77
CA LEU A 90 6.68 -5.30 12.98
C LEU A 90 7.20 -4.81 14.33
N THR A 91 7.95 -5.66 15.02
CA THR A 91 8.86 -5.23 16.09
C THR A 91 10.29 -5.29 15.54
N VAL A 92 10.90 -4.12 15.38
CA VAL A 92 12.30 -3.98 14.95
C VAL A 92 13.19 -4.07 16.17
N THR A 93 14.27 -4.85 16.07
CA THR A 93 15.30 -4.96 17.10
C THR A 93 16.65 -4.51 16.53
N GLY A 94 17.50 -3.90 17.37
CA GLY A 94 18.77 -3.32 16.98
C GLY A 94 19.18 -2.12 17.86
N SER A 95 20.34 -1.56 17.59
CA SER A 95 20.91 -0.40 18.32
C SER A 95 20.94 0.88 17.48
N GLY A 96 20.22 0.90 16.36
CA GLY A 96 20.14 2.05 15.47
C GLY A 96 19.54 3.30 16.13
N ASN A 97 19.81 4.45 15.54
CA ASN A 97 19.35 5.76 16.03
C ASN A 97 18.84 6.67 14.90
N ALA A 98 18.56 6.11 13.71
CA ALA A 98 18.07 6.87 12.58
C ALA A 98 16.73 7.57 12.89
N SER A 99 16.60 8.80 12.40
CA SER A 99 15.37 9.60 12.46
C SER A 99 15.06 10.15 11.06
N PRO A 100 14.47 9.33 10.17
CA PRO A 100 14.18 9.75 8.80
C PRO A 100 13.10 10.85 8.75
N PRO A 101 13.15 11.78 7.77
CA PRO A 101 12.05 12.70 7.54
C PRO A 101 10.78 11.96 7.13
N THR A 102 9.64 12.43 7.61
CA THR A 102 8.34 11.75 7.43
C THR A 102 7.35 12.57 6.63
N VAL A 103 6.37 11.87 6.03
CA VAL A 103 5.18 12.42 5.39
C VAL A 103 3.92 11.82 6.00
N SER A 104 2.76 12.44 5.78
CA SER A 104 1.48 11.91 6.24
C SER A 104 0.68 11.27 5.11
N PHE A 105 -0.06 10.21 5.43
CA PHE A 105 -1.11 9.68 4.58
C PHE A 105 -2.47 9.88 5.28
N PRO A 106 -3.47 10.48 4.62
CA PRO A 106 -3.41 11.08 3.28
C PRO A 106 -2.55 12.36 3.22
N GLY A 107 -2.11 12.73 2.01
CA GLY A 107 -1.36 13.97 1.76
C GLY A 107 -0.01 13.78 1.05
N ALA A 108 0.63 12.63 1.22
CA ALA A 108 1.93 12.34 0.60
C ALA A 108 1.88 12.13 -0.93
N TYR A 109 0.71 11.80 -1.48
CA TYR A 109 0.48 11.71 -2.92
C TYR A 109 -0.58 12.72 -3.36
N LYS A 110 -0.39 13.30 -4.54
CA LYS A 110 -1.40 14.08 -5.27
C LYS A 110 -1.75 13.36 -6.56
N SER A 111 -3.01 13.50 -6.98
CA SER A 111 -3.48 12.95 -8.27
C SER A 111 -2.70 13.48 -9.46
N SER A 112 -2.09 14.67 -9.34
CA SER A 112 -1.27 15.32 -10.37
C SER A 112 0.25 15.09 -10.22
N ASP A 113 0.70 14.29 -9.25
CA ASP A 113 2.12 13.96 -9.16
C ASP A 113 2.58 13.24 -10.44
N ALA A 114 3.77 13.58 -10.95
CA ALA A 114 4.26 13.08 -12.25
C ALA A 114 4.44 11.55 -12.31
N GLY A 115 4.49 10.86 -11.15
CA GLY A 115 4.50 9.41 -11.07
C GLY A 115 3.12 8.76 -10.86
N ILE A 116 2.08 9.58 -10.66
CA ILE A 116 0.68 9.18 -10.46
C ILE A 116 -0.15 9.48 -11.70
N GLN A 117 0.00 10.65 -12.32
CA GLN A 117 -0.59 10.96 -13.62
C GLN A 117 0.51 10.91 -14.70
N VAL A 118 0.58 9.79 -15.41
CA VAL A 118 1.65 9.48 -16.36
C VAL A 118 1.13 8.62 -17.51
N ASN A 119 1.51 8.97 -18.73
CA ASN A 119 1.21 8.15 -19.91
C ASN A 119 2.35 7.19 -20.21
N ILE A 120 2.23 5.95 -19.75
CA ILE A 120 3.22 4.90 -20.00
C ILE A 120 3.16 4.32 -21.42
N HIS A 121 2.10 4.60 -22.18
CA HIS A 121 1.93 4.10 -23.55
C HIS A 121 2.72 4.88 -24.60
N SER A 122 3.42 5.93 -24.19
CA SER A 122 4.32 6.73 -25.03
C SER A 122 5.77 6.51 -24.64
N ALA A 123 6.70 6.91 -25.51
CA ALA A 123 8.12 6.91 -25.17
C ALA A 123 8.38 7.79 -23.95
N MET A 124 9.03 7.22 -22.93
CA MET A 124 9.40 7.93 -21.70
C MET A 124 10.91 8.19 -21.65
N SER A 125 11.31 9.30 -21.04
CA SER A 125 12.71 9.62 -20.74
C SER A 125 13.01 9.59 -19.24
N ASN A 126 11.98 9.70 -18.40
CA ASN A 126 12.09 9.74 -16.96
C ASN A 126 10.78 9.26 -16.31
N TYR A 127 10.88 8.74 -15.09
CA TYR A 127 9.75 8.45 -14.21
C TYR A 127 10.11 8.85 -12.78
N VAL A 128 9.28 9.69 -12.16
CA VAL A 128 9.47 10.14 -10.78
C VAL A 128 8.62 9.26 -9.87
N VAL A 129 9.25 8.38 -9.10
CA VAL A 129 8.53 7.54 -8.13
C VAL A 129 7.78 8.43 -7.12
N PRO A 130 6.46 8.27 -6.93
CA PRO A 130 5.66 9.09 -6.02
C PRO A 130 6.14 9.05 -4.56
N GLY A 131 5.81 10.10 -3.81
CA GLY A 131 6.09 10.21 -2.37
C GLY A 131 7.51 10.68 -2.02
N PRO A 132 7.91 10.56 -0.75
CA PRO A 132 9.21 11.04 -0.30
C PRO A 132 10.35 10.24 -0.92
N ALA A 133 11.56 10.78 -0.90
CA ALA A 133 12.75 10.02 -1.25
C ALA A 133 12.91 8.79 -0.33
N VAL A 134 13.55 7.73 -0.84
CA VAL A 134 14.06 6.66 0.02
C VAL A 134 15.07 7.31 0.99
N TYR A 135 14.89 7.11 2.29
CA TYR A 135 15.81 7.69 3.26
C TYR A 135 17.20 7.02 3.18
N ALA A 136 18.22 7.65 3.76
CA ALA A 136 19.61 7.25 3.59
C ALA A 136 19.93 5.76 3.92
N GLY A 137 19.28 5.17 4.93
CA GLY A 137 19.45 3.76 5.29
C GLY A 137 18.61 2.78 4.45
N GLY A 138 17.72 3.29 3.60
CA GLY A 138 16.86 2.50 2.73
C GLY A 138 17.56 1.98 1.48
N THR A 139 16.79 1.32 0.61
CA THR A 139 17.30 0.72 -0.64
C THR A 139 16.48 1.17 -1.84
N THR A 140 17.15 1.58 -2.92
CA THR A 140 16.50 1.79 -4.23
C THR A 140 16.91 0.64 -5.14
N LYS A 141 15.96 -0.24 -5.46
CA LYS A 141 16.18 -1.33 -6.43
C LYS A 141 16.12 -0.76 -7.84
N THR A 142 16.95 -1.30 -8.72
CA THR A 142 16.96 -0.91 -10.13
C THR A 142 16.00 -1.83 -10.89
N ALA A 143 14.86 -1.31 -11.34
CA ALA A 143 13.87 -2.06 -12.11
C ALA A 143 14.52 -2.81 -13.28
N GLY A 144 14.19 -4.08 -13.45
CA GLY A 144 14.77 -5.02 -14.41
C GLY A 144 16.06 -5.66 -13.92
N SER A 145 16.29 -5.72 -12.60
CA SER A 145 17.41 -6.45 -12.00
C SER A 145 17.02 -7.90 -11.73
N ALA A 146 18.02 -8.78 -11.56
CA ALA A 146 17.76 -10.16 -11.21
C ALA A 146 17.07 -10.29 -9.84
N CYS A 147 16.25 -11.34 -9.67
CA CYS A 147 15.65 -11.67 -8.40
C CYS A 147 16.73 -11.98 -7.34
N THR A 148 16.62 -11.42 -6.15
CA THR A 148 17.58 -11.62 -5.05
C THR A 148 16.90 -11.97 -3.73
N GLY A 149 17.65 -12.56 -2.79
CA GLY A 149 17.10 -12.87 -1.46
C GLY A 149 15.88 -13.80 -1.56
N CYS A 150 14.77 -13.46 -0.91
CA CYS A 150 13.57 -14.30 -0.96
C CYS A 150 12.94 -14.42 -2.36
N GLU A 151 13.23 -13.50 -3.27
CA GLU A 151 12.70 -13.48 -4.64
C GLU A 151 13.24 -14.65 -5.48
N ASN A 152 14.51 -15.01 -5.31
CA ASN A 152 15.17 -16.06 -6.10
C ASN A 152 14.74 -17.48 -5.71
N THR A 153 14.06 -17.61 -4.56
CA THR A 153 13.57 -18.90 -4.05
C THR A 153 12.32 -19.36 -4.78
N CYS A 154 11.67 -18.48 -5.56
CA CYS A 154 10.55 -18.88 -6.39
C CYS A 154 11.02 -19.56 -7.67
N LYS A 155 10.37 -20.68 -8.00
CA LYS A 155 10.40 -21.26 -9.35
C LYS A 155 9.11 -20.85 -10.07
N VAL A 156 9.25 -20.23 -11.25
CA VAL A 156 8.11 -19.86 -12.11
C VAL A 156 7.22 -21.09 -12.32
N GLY A 157 5.92 -20.96 -12.03
CA GLY A 157 4.95 -22.06 -12.10
C GLY A 157 4.91 -22.98 -10.86
N SER A 158 5.68 -22.69 -9.81
CA SER A 158 5.65 -23.40 -8.52
C SER A 158 5.13 -22.47 -7.41
N SER A 159 3.89 -22.03 -7.54
CA SER A 159 3.18 -21.42 -6.42
C SER A 159 2.69 -22.54 -5.48
N PRO A 160 2.75 -22.37 -4.15
CA PRO A 160 2.02 -23.26 -3.25
C PRO A 160 0.54 -23.23 -3.65
N THR A 161 -0.05 -24.40 -3.90
CA THR A 161 -1.51 -24.53 -3.99
C THR A 161 -2.07 -24.33 -2.60
N GLY A 162 -2.38 -23.09 -2.24
CA GLY A 162 -3.06 -22.78 -0.99
C GLY A 162 -4.51 -23.20 -1.09
N VAL A 163 -4.90 -24.24 -0.34
CA VAL A 163 -6.31 -24.42 0.01
C VAL A 163 -6.63 -23.32 1.02
N ILE A 164 -7.52 -22.41 0.65
CA ILE A 164 -8.11 -21.45 1.59
C ILE A 164 -8.85 -22.28 2.65
N THR A 165 -8.21 -22.54 3.78
CA THR A 165 -8.91 -22.96 4.99
C THR A 165 -9.44 -21.67 5.57
N ALA A 166 -10.75 -21.44 5.40
CA ALA A 166 -11.41 -20.34 6.07
C ALA A 166 -11.08 -20.43 7.57
N PRO A 167 -10.62 -19.35 8.22
CA PRO A 167 -10.49 -19.36 9.67
C PRO A 167 -11.86 -19.73 10.26
N ALA A 168 -11.86 -20.69 11.19
CA ALA A 168 -13.05 -21.00 11.96
C ALA A 168 -13.56 -19.69 12.60
N PRO A 169 -14.86 -19.40 12.55
CA PRO A 169 -15.39 -18.21 13.21
C PRO A 169 -15.06 -18.32 14.70
N THR A 170 -14.18 -17.45 15.18
CA THR A 170 -13.94 -17.29 16.62
C THR A 170 -15.18 -16.61 17.20
N SER A 171 -16.10 -17.44 17.71
CA SER A 171 -17.25 -17.00 18.47
C SER A 171 -16.81 -16.50 19.85
N SER A 172 -16.46 -15.22 19.92
CA SER A 172 -16.53 -14.45 21.17
C SER A 172 -17.46 -13.27 20.95
N ALA A 173 -18.70 -13.57 20.58
CA ALA A 173 -19.81 -12.65 20.78
C ALA A 173 -20.18 -12.63 22.28
N PRO A 174 -20.36 -11.47 22.91
CA PRO A 174 -21.08 -11.39 24.17
C PRO A 174 -22.52 -11.82 23.91
N SER A 175 -22.99 -12.78 24.70
CA SER A 175 -24.39 -13.19 24.78
C SER A 175 -25.28 -12.01 25.19
N GLY A 176 -26.36 -11.78 24.46
CA GLY A 176 -27.53 -11.07 24.99
C GLY A 176 -28.37 -10.29 23.97
N GLY A 177 -29.45 -10.91 23.47
CA GLY A 177 -30.68 -10.19 23.07
C GLY A 177 -31.14 -10.36 21.62
N ASN A 178 -32.26 -11.07 21.45
CA ASN A 178 -33.05 -11.25 20.22
C ASN A 178 -33.71 -9.90 19.75
N PRO A 179 -34.32 -9.84 18.56
CA PRO A 179 -34.43 -8.62 17.75
C PRO A 179 -35.58 -7.70 18.19
N GLY A 180 -35.22 -6.47 18.54
CA GLY A 180 -36.14 -5.34 18.60
C GLY A 180 -35.77 -4.33 17.49
N ASN A 181 -36.77 -3.84 16.78
CA ASN A 181 -36.68 -2.68 15.88
C ASN A 181 -35.94 -1.52 16.58
N GLY A 182 -34.67 -1.32 16.26
CA GLY A 182 -33.86 -0.22 16.78
C GLY A 182 -32.46 -0.26 16.17
N SER A 183 -32.15 0.72 15.32
CA SER A 183 -30.80 0.92 14.77
C SER A 183 -29.76 1.03 15.89
N PRO A 184 -28.70 0.21 15.92
CA PRO A 184 -27.47 0.58 16.61
C PRO A 184 -26.75 1.61 15.75
N SER A 185 -26.42 2.76 16.33
CA SER A 185 -25.65 3.85 15.72
C SER A 185 -24.24 3.37 15.38
N CYS A 186 -24.07 2.68 14.26
CA CYS A 186 -22.75 2.31 13.79
C CYS A 186 -22.14 3.47 13.01
N SER A 187 -20.91 3.85 13.37
CA SER A 187 -20.18 4.95 12.75
C SER A 187 -18.90 4.45 12.09
N VAL A 188 -18.66 4.91 10.87
CA VAL A 188 -17.46 4.62 10.08
C VAL A 188 -16.39 5.65 10.42
N GLN A 189 -15.22 5.18 10.84
CA GLN A 189 -14.09 6.07 11.12
C GLN A 189 -13.65 6.82 9.87
N LYS A 190 -12.96 7.95 10.05
CA LYS A 190 -12.36 8.70 8.93
C LYS A 190 -11.54 7.75 8.05
N TYR A 191 -11.71 7.87 6.73
CA TYR A 191 -11.16 7.00 5.69
C TYR A 191 -11.73 5.58 5.59
N GLY A 192 -12.73 5.22 6.40
CA GLY A 192 -13.49 3.97 6.21
C GLY A 192 -14.51 4.06 5.07
N GLN A 193 -14.87 2.93 4.47
CA GLN A 193 -15.93 2.86 3.46
C GLN A 193 -17.28 3.14 4.11
N CYS A 194 -18.05 4.05 3.52
CA CYS A 194 -19.38 4.46 4.00
C CYS A 194 -20.47 4.32 2.92
N GLY A 195 -20.12 3.77 1.76
CA GLY A 195 -21.04 3.56 0.66
C GLY A 195 -20.38 2.94 -0.56
N GLY A 196 -21.19 2.72 -1.59
CA GLY A 196 -20.79 2.04 -2.82
C GLY A 196 -21.82 1.00 -3.24
N ASN A 197 -21.82 0.63 -4.51
CA ASN A 197 -22.72 -0.38 -5.05
C ASN A 197 -22.51 -1.73 -4.34
N GLY A 198 -23.58 -2.29 -3.78
CA GLY A 198 -23.55 -3.54 -3.02
C GLY A 198 -23.04 -3.42 -1.58
N TYR A 199 -22.71 -2.21 -1.11
CA TYR A 199 -22.26 -2.01 0.26
C TYR A 199 -23.44 -2.10 1.25
N THR A 200 -23.34 -3.02 2.21
CA THR A 200 -24.37 -3.29 3.24
C THR A 200 -23.93 -2.89 4.65
N GLY A 201 -22.76 -2.25 4.77
CA GLY A 201 -22.21 -1.79 6.05
C GLY A 201 -22.74 -0.43 6.49
N CYS A 202 -22.09 0.14 7.50
CA CYS A 202 -22.45 1.42 8.09
C CYS A 202 -22.23 2.58 7.12
N THR A 203 -23.17 3.52 7.05
CA THR A 203 -23.13 4.66 6.11
C THR A 203 -22.87 6.00 6.80
N THR A 204 -23.02 6.05 8.12
CA THR A 204 -22.78 7.26 8.93
C THR A 204 -21.30 7.37 9.29
N CYS A 205 -20.68 8.49 8.98
CA CYS A 205 -19.29 8.75 9.39
C CYS A 205 -19.19 9.21 10.85
N ALA A 206 -18.05 8.93 11.47
CA ALA A 206 -17.69 9.50 12.78
C ALA A 206 -17.74 11.04 12.75
N SER A 207 -17.98 11.64 13.91
CA SER A 207 -18.09 13.10 14.06
C SER A 207 -16.87 13.80 13.44
N GLY A 208 -17.13 14.85 12.65
CA GLY A 208 -16.08 15.59 11.94
C GLY A 208 -15.64 14.97 10.60
N SER A 209 -16.37 13.98 10.09
CA SER A 209 -16.18 13.45 8.72
C SER A 209 -17.53 13.28 8.01
N THR A 210 -17.50 13.33 6.68
CA THR A 210 -18.68 13.15 5.83
C THR A 210 -18.45 12.01 4.83
N CYS A 211 -19.51 11.28 4.49
CA CYS A 211 -19.40 10.23 3.49
C CYS A 211 -19.27 10.84 2.09
N VAL A 212 -18.07 10.80 1.51
CA VAL A 212 -17.75 11.36 0.19
C VAL A 212 -17.69 10.24 -0.84
N ALA A 213 -18.39 10.41 -1.96
CA ALA A 213 -18.31 9.47 -3.06
C ALA A 213 -16.94 9.63 -3.76
N VAL A 214 -16.07 8.63 -3.61
CA VAL A 214 -14.69 8.68 -4.12
C VAL A 214 -14.60 8.10 -5.53
N SER A 215 -15.33 7.01 -5.79
CA SER A 215 -15.44 6.40 -7.12
C SER A 215 -16.88 5.97 -7.37
N PRO A 216 -17.80 6.92 -7.63
CA PRO A 216 -19.21 6.62 -7.87
C PRO A 216 -19.40 5.70 -9.10
N PRO A 217 -20.37 4.76 -9.09
CA PRO A 217 -21.25 4.38 -7.98
C PRO A 217 -20.64 3.37 -7.01
N TYR A 218 -19.38 2.96 -7.20
CA TYR A 218 -18.80 1.77 -6.60
C TYR A 218 -18.22 1.97 -5.19
N TYR A 219 -17.77 3.17 -4.83
CA TYR A 219 -17.07 3.40 -3.57
C TYR A 219 -17.27 4.82 -3.00
N SER A 220 -17.67 4.88 -1.74
CA SER A 220 -17.73 6.10 -0.93
C SER A 220 -16.96 5.91 0.37
N GLN A 221 -16.29 6.96 0.84
CA GLN A 221 -15.38 6.92 1.98
C GLN A 221 -15.62 8.13 2.89
N CYS A 222 -15.50 7.94 4.21
CA CYS A 222 -15.53 9.05 5.16
C CYS A 222 -14.30 9.95 5.00
N GLN A 223 -14.48 11.26 4.83
CA GLN A 223 -13.40 12.27 4.73
C GLN A 223 -13.68 13.48 5.61
#